data_AF-A0A0N8TYR6-F1
#
_entry.id   AF-A0A0N8TYR6-F1
#
_cell.length_a   1.000
_cell.length_b   1.000
_cell.length_c   1.000
_cell.angle_alpha   90.00
_cell.angle_beta   90.00
_cell.angle_gamma   90.00
#
_symmetry.space_group_name_H-M   'P 1'
#
loop_
_entity.id
_entity.type
_entity.pdbx_description
1 polymer ?
#
loop_
_entity_poly.entity_id
_entity_poly.type
_entity_poly.pdbx_seq_one_letter_code
_entity_poly.pdbx_strand_id
1 'polypeptide(L)' 'MWLSLPWSYWLGFALILWLLFDLVRGEAYIWESYKRDTQPAMYWFTMLIWIAVAASCFIYPYWPFV' A
#
# COMPACT_ATOMS: atom_id res chain seq x y z
N MET A 1 4.22 10.46 -23.18
CA MET A 1 4.10 8.97 -23.16
C MET A 1 3.91 8.36 -21.77
N TRP A 2 3.75 9.14 -20.68
CA TRP A 2 3.52 8.58 -19.32
C TRP A 2 2.03 8.37 -18.99
N LEU A 3 1.12 8.99 -19.75
CA LEU A 3 -0.34 8.90 -19.56
C LEU A 3 -0.97 7.62 -20.14
N SER A 4 -0.21 6.78 -20.85
CA SER A 4 -0.68 5.50 -21.41
C SER A 4 -0.50 4.31 -20.45
N LEU A 5 0.03 4.54 -19.25
CA LEU A 5 0.15 3.50 -18.23
C LEU A 5 -1.22 3.22 -17.60
N PRO A 6 -1.59 1.94 -17.39
CA PRO A 6 -2.77 1.55 -16.63
C PRO A 6 -2.92 2.35 -15.34
N TRP A 7 -4.15 2.77 -15.03
CA TRP A 7 -4.46 3.54 -13.83
C TRP A 7 -4.00 2.85 -12.53
N SER A 8 -3.97 1.51 -12.53
CA SER A 8 -3.46 0.70 -11.43
C SER A 8 -2.02 1.05 -11.04
N TYR A 9 -1.15 1.42 -12.00
CA TYR A 9 0.23 1.78 -11.70
C TYR A 9 0.33 3.09 -10.93
N TRP A 10 -0.52 4.07 -11.25
CA TRP A 10 -0.60 5.33 -10.50
C TRP A 10 -1.11 5.09 -9.08
N LEU A 11 -2.12 4.22 -8.93
CA LEU A 11 -2.64 3.82 -7.64
C LEU A 11 -1.59 3.05 -6.81
N GLY A 12 -0.89 2.10 -7.42
CA GLY A 12 0.20 1.36 -6.80
C GLY A 12 1.34 2.27 -6.34
N PHE A 13 1.69 3.28 -7.14
CA PHE A 13 2.70 4.28 -6.76
C PHE A 13 2.25 5.14 -5.57
N ALA A 14 1.00 5.61 -5.58
CA ALA A 14 0.43 6.35 -4.45
C ALA A 14 0.40 5.50 -3.17
N LEU A 15 0.06 4.20 -3.28
CA LEU A 15 0.10 3.27 -2.16
C LEU A 15 1.51 3.05 -1.62
N ILE A 16 2.53 2.93 -2.48
CA ILE A 16 3.93 2.83 -2.03
C ILE A 16 4.35 4.09 -1.26
N LEU A 17 4.02 5.28 -1.77
CA LEU A 17 4.32 6.54 -1.08
C LEU A 17 3.61 6.61 0.28
N TRP A 18 2.35 6.20 0.35
CA TRP A 18 1.62 6.09 1.61
C TRP A 18 2.35 5.15 2.58
N LEU A 19 2.76 3.98 2.10
CA LEU A 19 3.42 2.96 2.93
C LEU A 19 4.76 3.44 3.49
N LEU A 20 5.53 4.17 2.68
CA LEU A 20 6.76 4.82 3.12
C LEU A 20 6.47 5.90 4.18
N PHE A 21 5.38 6.64 4.04
CA PHE A 21 4.97 7.63 5.01
C PHE A 21 4.55 6.99 6.36
N ASP A 22 3.76 5.92 6.32
CA ASP A 22 3.39 5.11 7.50
C ASP A 22 4.63 4.47 8.16
N LEU A 23 5.64 4.10 7.37
CA LEU A 23 6.92 3.61 7.88
C LEU A 23 7.69 4.69 8.65
N VAL A 24 7.72 5.93 8.14
CA VAL A 24 8.38 7.06 8.81
C VAL A 24 7.63 7.47 10.07
N ARG A 25 6.30 7.47 10.07
CA ARG A 25 5.50 7.78 11.26
C ARG A 25 5.50 6.68 12.31
N GLY A 26 5.74 5.43 11.90
CA GLY A 26 5.68 4.27 12.80
C GLY A 26 4.26 3.88 13.21
N GLU A 27 3.26 4.35 12.45
CA GLU A 27 1.84 4.02 12.61
C GLU A 27 1.30 3.55 11.25
N ALA A 28 0.48 2.51 11.24
CA ALA A 28 -0.16 1.98 10.04
C ALA A 28 -1.67 1.84 10.28
N TYR A 29 -2.48 2.24 9.30
CA TYR A 29 -3.93 2.28 9.44
C TYR A 29 -4.61 1.29 8.50
N ILE A 30 -5.51 0.46 9.01
CA ILE A 30 -6.45 -0.37 8.22
C ILE A 30 -7.88 -0.08 8.66
N TRP A 31 -8.14 -0.28 9.95
CA TRP A 31 -9.43 -0.06 10.61
C TRP A 31 -9.21 0.71 11.91
N GLU A 32 -8.18 0.30 12.63
CA GLU A 32 -7.62 1.02 13.78
C GLU A 32 -6.17 1.44 13.45
N SER A 33 -5.68 2.45 14.17
CA SER A 33 -4.28 2.87 14.08
C SER A 33 -3.41 1.94 14.91
N TYR A 34 -2.59 1.14 14.23
CA TYR A 34 -1.61 0.26 14.87
C TYR A 34 -0.26 0.97 14.95
N LYS A 35 0.27 1.13 16.16
CA LYS A 35 1.59 1.72 16.40
C LYS A 35 2.64 0.63 16.58
N ARG A 36 3.83 0.85 16.02
CA ARG A 36 4.97 -0.07 16.15
C ARG A 36 5.33 -0.33 17.62
N ASP A 37 5.25 0.66 18.48
CA ASP A 37 5.69 0.56 19.88
C ASP A 37 4.72 -0.19 20.80
N THR A 38 3.40 -0.12 20.54
CA THR A 38 2.39 -0.78 21.37
C THR A 38 1.97 -2.14 20.84
N GLN A 39 1.85 -2.28 19.52
CA GLN A 39 1.34 -3.49 18.87
C GLN A 39 2.17 -3.84 17.63
N PRO A 40 3.47 -4.20 17.80
CA PRO A 40 4.41 -4.38 16.69
C PRO A 40 3.96 -5.46 15.71
N ALA A 41 3.40 -6.58 16.20
CA ALA A 41 2.93 -7.67 15.34
C ALA A 41 1.79 -7.22 14.42
N MET A 42 0.80 -6.50 14.97
CA MET A 42 -0.33 -5.98 14.20
C MET A 42 0.14 -4.90 13.22
N TYR A 43 1.06 -4.03 13.63
CA TYR A 43 1.68 -3.04 12.75
C TYR A 43 2.34 -3.69 11.54
N TRP A 44 3.20 -4.69 11.73
CA TRP A 44 3.89 -5.36 10.64
C TRP A 44 2.94 -6.17 9.75
N PHE A 45 1.91 -6.79 10.32
CA PHE A 45 0.87 -7.48 9.54
C PHE A 45 0.09 -6.50 8.65
N THR A 46 -0.30 -5.35 9.20
CA THR A 46 -0.96 -4.26 8.48
C THR A 46 -0.07 -3.74 7.34
N MET A 47 1.22 -3.54 7.60
CA MET A 47 2.20 -3.16 6.59
C MET A 47 2.33 -4.22 5.48
N LEU A 48 2.39 -5.50 5.82
CA LEU A 48 2.44 -6.58 4.83
C LEU A 48 1.20 -6.62 3.94
N ILE A 49 0.01 -6.39 4.51
CA ILE A 49 -1.23 -6.28 3.74
C ILE A 49 -1.13 -5.13 2.74
N TRP A 50 -0.74 -3.94 3.20
CA TRP A 50 -0.60 -2.79 2.31
C TRP A 50 0.46 -3.01 1.23
N ILE A 51 1.56 -3.69 1.54
CA ILE A 51 2.58 -4.05 0.56
C ILE A 51 2.00 -5.01 -0.48
N ALA A 52 1.23 -6.01 -0.05
CA ALA A 52 0.59 -6.97 -0.95
C ALA A 52 -0.44 -6.28 -1.87
N VAL A 53 -1.23 -5.35 -1.33
CA VAL A 53 -2.18 -4.54 -2.12
C VAL A 53 -1.42 -3.68 -3.13
N ALA A 54 -0.39 -2.94 -2.71
CA ALA A 54 0.41 -2.14 -3.62
C ALA A 54 1.07 -3.01 -4.72
N ALA A 55 1.65 -4.15 -4.36
CA ALA A 55 2.26 -5.09 -5.29
C ALA A 55 1.24 -5.66 -6.29
N SER A 56 0.01 -5.93 -5.85
CA SER A 56 -1.06 -6.44 -6.72
C SER A 56 -1.39 -5.45 -7.86
N CYS A 57 -1.28 -4.14 -7.61
CA CYS A 57 -1.48 -3.11 -8.62
C CYS A 57 -0.45 -3.14 -9.76
N PHE A 58 0.76 -3.66 -9.49
CA PHE A 58 1.83 -3.81 -10.48
C PHE A 58 1.81 -5.16 -11.20
N ILE A 59 1.43 -6.23 -10.49
CA ILE A 59 1.40 -7.61 -11.02
C ILE A 59 0.17 -7.84 -11.91
N TYR A 60 -0.99 -7.31 -11.51
CA TYR A 60 -2.23 -7.40 -12.27
C TYR A 60 -2.73 -6.00 -12.65
N PRO A 61 -2.05 -5.32 -13.60
CA PRO A 61 -2.37 -3.96 -13.97
C PRO A 61 -3.62 -3.85 -14.85
N TYR A 62 -3.97 -4.92 -15.56
CA TYR A 62 -5.16 -4.99 -16.40
C TYR A 62 -6.30 -5.63 -15.62
N TRP A 63 -7.24 -4.79 -15.17
CA TRP A 63 -8.48 -5.25 -14.56
C TRP A 63 -9.45 -5.54 -15.70
N PRO A 64 -9.92 -6.79 -15.89
CA PRO A 64 -10.71 -7.18 -17.06
C PRO A 64 -12.11 -6.53 -17.13
N PHE A 65 -12.46 -5.69 -16.16
CA PHE A 65 -13.79 -5.07 -16.01
C PHE A 65 -13.79 -3.55 -16.18
N VAL A 66 -12.71 -2.94 -16.67
CA VAL A 66 -12.64 -1.51 -17.07
C VAL A 66 -12.14 -1.39 -18.49
#